data_AF-A0A5C1QDT1-F1
#
_entry.id   AF-A0A5C1QDT1-F1
#
_cell.length_a   1.000
_cell.length_b   1.000
_cell.length_c   1.000
_cell.angle_alpha   90.00
_cell.angle_beta   90.00
_cell.angle_gamma   90.00
#
_symmetry.space_group_name_H-M   'P 1'
#
loop_
_entity.id
_entity.type
_entity.pdbx_description
1 polymer ?
#
loop_
_entity_poly.entity_id
_entity_poly.type
_entity_poly.pdbx_seq_one_letter_code
_entity_poly.pdbx_strand_id
1 'polypeptide(L)'
;MPLHTGHLNLIDYGLKYCKKITLLLVASKDDPIEAELRYSWLLEHYKEYKNISVDVTYRDNINALPQRDRTSAWCKFVKEEYPNLDSIISSETYGDTLADYLGVKHLKFDHKREITPISATEIRDNYKKHIHYLPDHVKVFFNNSEK
;
A
#
# COMPACT_ATOMS: atom_id res chain seq x y z
N MET A 1 5.02 -8.05 0.21
CA MET A 1 4.95 -7.88 -1.27
C MET A 1 5.90 -6.76 -1.75
N PRO A 2 6.40 -6.78 -3.01
CA PRO A 2 7.30 -5.74 -3.51
C PRO A 2 6.62 -4.39 -3.77
N LEU A 3 7.35 -3.29 -3.56
CA LEU A 3 6.97 -1.96 -4.04
C LEU A 3 7.11 -1.93 -5.58
N HIS A 4 6.12 -1.38 -6.28
CA HIS A 4 6.07 -1.39 -7.75
C HIS A 4 5.34 -0.15 -8.29
N THR A 5 5.45 0.12 -9.59
CA THR A 5 4.90 1.31 -10.26
C THR A 5 3.41 1.51 -10.00
N GLY A 6 2.61 0.45 -9.89
CA GLY A 6 1.19 0.57 -9.50
C GLY A 6 0.99 1.24 -8.14
N HIS A 7 1.75 0.85 -7.12
CA HIS A 7 1.73 1.50 -5.80
C HIS A 7 2.24 2.94 -5.89
N LEU A 8 3.29 3.19 -6.66
CA LEU A 8 3.84 4.53 -6.82
C LEU A 8 2.83 5.48 -7.46
N ASN A 9 2.19 5.06 -8.54
CA ASN A 9 1.17 5.85 -9.22
C ASN A 9 -0.02 6.18 -8.31
N LEU A 10 -0.43 5.25 -7.43
CA LEU A 10 -1.47 5.48 -6.43
C LEU A 10 -1.08 6.57 -5.42
N ILE A 11 0.15 6.52 -4.92
CA ILE A 11 0.67 7.49 -3.95
C ILE A 11 0.87 8.86 -4.62
N ASP A 12 1.45 8.89 -5.82
CA ASP A 12 1.63 10.09 -6.63
C ASP A 12 0.31 10.75 -7.01
N TYR A 13 -0.73 9.95 -7.27
CA TYR A 13 -2.08 10.46 -7.43
C TYR A 13 -2.55 11.16 -6.15
N GLY A 14 -2.37 10.52 -5.00
CA GLY A 14 -2.67 11.12 -3.69
C GLY A 14 -1.96 12.46 -3.47
N LEU A 15 -0.68 12.56 -3.82
CA LEU A 15 0.14 13.76 -3.64
C LEU A 15 -0.41 14.99 -4.38
N LYS A 16 -1.22 14.80 -5.43
CA LYS A 16 -1.87 15.89 -6.17
C LYS A 16 -3.03 16.52 -5.41
N TYR A 17 -3.64 15.78 -4.47
CA TYR A 17 -4.87 16.19 -3.79
C TYR A 17 -4.71 16.35 -2.26
N CYS A 18 -3.66 15.76 -1.68
CA CYS A 18 -3.46 15.71 -0.24
C CYS A 18 -2.28 16.60 0.20
N LYS A 19 -2.48 17.37 1.28
CA LYS A 19 -1.41 18.18 1.89
C LYS A 19 -0.39 17.33 2.63
N LYS A 20 -0.84 16.22 3.23
CA LYS A 20 -0.05 15.22 3.95
C LYS A 20 -0.61 13.84 3.64
N ILE A 21 0.26 12.84 3.57
CA ILE A 21 -0.12 11.45 3.30
C ILE A 21 0.56 10.56 4.31
N THR A 22 -0.22 9.69 4.96
CA THR A 22 0.30 8.57 5.73
C THR A 22 0.15 7.30 4.90
N LEU A 23 1.26 6.63 4.62
CA LEU A 23 1.28 5.32 3.99
C LEU A 23 1.19 4.24 5.07
N LEU A 24 0.03 3.59 5.18
CA LEU A 24 -0.17 2.50 6.12
C LEU A 24 0.38 1.18 5.53
N LEU A 25 1.60 0.83 5.92
CA LEU A 25 2.23 -0.45 5.58
C LEU A 25 1.72 -1.54 6.52
N VAL A 26 0.73 -2.30 6.06
CA VAL A 26 0.26 -3.49 6.77
C VAL A 26 1.26 -4.63 6.55
N ALA A 27 1.69 -5.25 7.65
CA ALA A 27 2.64 -6.34 7.66
C ALA A 27 2.08 -7.58 8.38
N SER A 28 2.56 -8.73 7.95
CA SER A 28 2.35 -10.04 8.56
C SER A 28 3.68 -10.76 8.71
N LYS A 29 3.79 -11.66 9.69
CA LYS A 29 4.97 -12.54 9.83
C LYS A 29 5.10 -13.53 8.67
N ASP A 30 4.00 -13.82 7.99
CA ASP A 30 3.95 -14.74 6.86
C ASP A 30 4.19 -14.03 5.51
N ASP A 31 4.49 -12.72 5.53
CA ASP A 31 4.80 -11.98 4.32
C ASP A 31 6.11 -12.52 3.69
N PRO A 32 6.14 -12.77 2.36
CA PRO A 32 7.35 -13.28 1.69
C PRO A 32 8.48 -12.25 1.62
N ILE A 33 8.22 -11.00 2.02
CA ILE A 33 9.18 -9.91 2.03
C ILE A 33 8.96 -9.13 3.32
N GLU A 34 10.00 -9.09 4.14
CA GLU A 34 10.01 -8.47 5.47
C GLU A 34 9.47 -7.04 5.46
N ALA A 35 8.76 -6.69 6.53
CA ALA A 35 8.18 -5.36 6.70
C ALA A 35 9.25 -4.26 6.70
N GLU A 36 10.40 -4.51 7.34
CA GLU A 36 11.51 -3.56 7.42
C GLU A 36 12.08 -3.22 6.03
N LEU A 37 12.19 -4.23 5.16
CA LEU A 37 12.66 -4.02 3.80
C LEU A 37 11.64 -3.27 2.94
N ARG A 38 10.35 -3.58 3.08
CA ARG A 38 9.29 -2.83 2.40
C ARG A 38 9.21 -1.37 2.85
N TYR A 39 9.37 -1.16 4.15
CA TYR A 39 9.43 0.16 4.76
C TYR A 39 10.61 0.96 4.22
N SER A 40 11.81 0.36 4.14
CA SER A 40 12.99 1.04 3.61
C SER A 40 12.84 1.42 2.13
N TRP A 41 12.15 0.62 1.31
CA TRP A 41 11.83 1.00 -0.06
C TRP A 41 10.93 2.23 -0.14
N LEU A 42 9.88 2.31 0.70
CA LEU A 42 9.02 3.47 0.75
C LEU A 42 9.77 4.72 1.22
N LEU A 43 10.61 4.59 2.25
CA LEU A 43 11.44 5.69 2.73
C LEU A 43 12.42 6.18 1.67
N GLU A 44 13.13 5.28 0.99
CA GLU A 44 14.10 5.65 -0.04
C GLU A 44 13.41 6.31 -1.23
N HIS A 45 12.27 5.79 -1.68
CA HIS A 45 11.55 6.36 -2.83
C HIS A 45 11.00 7.75 -2.53
N TYR A 46 10.51 7.98 -1.31
CA TYR A 46 9.86 9.24 -0.93
C TYR A 46 10.70 10.13 -0.01
N LYS A 47 12.02 9.92 0.08
CA LYS A 47 12.92 10.64 1.01
C LYS A 47 12.89 12.17 0.89
N GLU A 48 12.62 12.70 -0.31
CA GLU A 48 12.53 14.14 -0.56
C GLU A 48 11.14 14.72 -0.24
N TYR A 49 10.13 13.88 0.00
CA TYR A 49 8.75 14.28 0.26
C TYR A 49 8.48 14.45 1.75
N LYS A 50 8.64 15.68 2.24
CA LYS A 50 8.42 16.04 3.66
C LYS A 50 6.98 15.88 4.14
N ASN A 51 6.03 15.69 3.23
CA ASN A 51 4.62 15.53 3.51
C ASN A 51 4.14 14.06 3.47
N ILE A 52 5.07 13.11 3.29
CA ILE A 52 4.78 11.67 3.39
C ILE A 52 5.34 11.15 4.72
N SER A 53 4.52 10.38 5.44
CA SER A 53 4.94 9.49 6.53
C SER A 53 4.58 8.05 6.20
N VAL A 54 5.30 7.10 6.80
CA VAL A 54 5.03 5.68 6.63
C VAL A 54 4.81 5.07 8.02
N ASP A 55 3.65 4.47 8.23
CA ASP A 55 3.31 3.78 9.47
C ASP A 55 3.30 2.28 9.21
N VAL A 56 3.96 1.50 10.06
CA VAL A 56 3.97 0.04 9.96
C VAL A 56 3.05 -0.55 11.01
N THR A 57 2.13 -1.43 10.60
CA THR A 57 1.21 -2.09 11.53
C THR A 57 1.16 -3.60 11.30
N TYR A 58 1.17 -4.34 12.40
CA TYR A 58 0.98 -5.79 12.42
C TYR A 58 -0.43 -6.07 12.93
N ARG A 59 -1.31 -6.54 12.06
CA ARG A 59 -2.75 -6.77 12.33
C ARG A 59 -3.20 -8.13 11.83
N ASP A 60 -2.39 -9.15 12.09
CA ASP A 60 -2.70 -10.55 11.74
C ASP A 60 -4.04 -11.00 12.33
N ASN A 61 -4.38 -10.52 13.53
CA ASN A 61 -5.67 -10.78 14.17
C ASN A 61 -6.87 -10.24 13.36
N ILE A 62 -6.75 -9.05 12.75
CA ILE A 62 -7.80 -8.48 11.89
C ILE A 62 -7.82 -9.23 10.55
N ASN A 63 -6.65 -9.50 9.98
CA ASN A 63 -6.52 -10.18 8.69
C ASN A 63 -6.99 -11.64 8.73
N ALA A 64 -6.95 -12.29 9.88
CA ALA A 64 -7.49 -13.63 10.08
C ALA A 64 -9.03 -13.67 10.15
N LEU A 65 -9.70 -12.51 10.32
CA LEU A 65 -11.16 -12.47 10.39
C LEU A 65 -11.81 -12.83 9.04
N PRO A 66 -13.03 -13.41 9.06
CA PRO A 66 -13.87 -13.55 7.88
C PRO A 66 -14.04 -12.20 7.17
N GLN A 67 -14.18 -12.21 5.85
CA GLN A 67 -14.18 -10.98 5.04
C GLN A 67 -15.23 -9.95 5.48
N ARG A 68 -16.40 -10.41 5.92
CA ARG A 68 -17.48 -9.55 6.43
C ARG A 68 -17.04 -8.75 7.67
N ASP A 69 -16.35 -9.39 8.61
CA ASP A 69 -15.97 -8.78 9.89
C ASP A 69 -14.65 -8.03 9.80
N ARG A 70 -13.75 -8.48 8.91
CA ARG A 70 -12.45 -7.86 8.63
C ARG A 70 -12.60 -6.39 8.27
N THR A 71 -13.55 -6.06 7.40
CA THR A 71 -13.77 -4.68 6.93
C THR A 71 -14.17 -3.77 8.09
N SER A 72 -15.12 -4.19 8.93
CA SER A 72 -15.55 -3.41 10.10
C SER A 72 -14.44 -3.25 11.13
N ALA A 73 -13.61 -4.27 11.34
CA ALA A 73 -12.46 -4.20 12.25
C ALA A 73 -11.39 -3.21 11.75
N TRP A 74 -11.10 -3.21 10.43
CA TRP A 74 -10.23 -2.19 9.82
C TRP A 74 -10.81 -0.78 9.94
N CYS A 75 -12.11 -0.63 9.69
CA CYS A 75 -12.81 0.64 9.83
C CYS A 75 -12.69 1.22 11.26
N LYS A 76 -12.87 0.37 12.28
CA LYS A 76 -12.68 0.77 13.68
C LYS A 76 -11.23 1.16 13.97
N PHE A 77 -10.28 0.33 13.56
CA PHE A 77 -8.86 0.59 13.75
C PHE A 77 -8.43 1.92 13.12
N VAL A 78 -8.79 2.16 11.85
CA VAL A 78 -8.43 3.40 11.14
C VAL A 78 -9.05 4.61 11.83
N LYS A 79 -10.30 4.52 12.31
CA LYS A 79 -10.96 5.62 13.03
C LYS A 79 -10.25 5.97 14.34
N GLU A 80 -9.76 4.97 15.06
CA GLU A 80 -9.09 5.14 16.35
C GLU A 80 -7.67 5.70 16.19
N GLU A 81 -6.89 5.18 15.25
CA GLU A 81 -5.51 5.64 15.04
C GLU A 81 -5.42 6.95 14.26
N TYR A 82 -6.36 7.19 13.34
CA TYR A 82 -6.35 8.34 12.43
C TYR A 82 -7.62 9.18 12.57
N PRO A 83 -7.90 9.78 13.75
CA PRO A 83 -9.17 10.47 14.02
C PRO A 83 -9.37 11.75 13.18
N ASN A 84 -8.30 12.31 12.61
CA ASN A 84 -8.32 13.53 11.80
C ASN A 84 -8.11 13.25 10.30
N LEU A 85 -8.49 12.05 9.84
CA LEU A 85 -8.36 11.66 8.44
C LEU A 85 -9.40 12.38 7.57
N ASP A 86 -8.97 13.00 6.47
CA ASP A 86 -9.87 13.69 5.54
C ASP A 86 -10.27 12.84 4.33
N SER A 87 -9.43 11.85 3.96
CA SER A 87 -9.60 11.05 2.75
C SER A 87 -8.89 9.71 2.81
N ILE A 88 -9.48 8.69 2.19
CA ILE A 88 -8.83 7.40 1.89
C ILE A 88 -8.44 7.39 0.41
N ILE A 89 -7.28 6.84 0.11
CA ILE A 89 -6.81 6.62 -1.27
C ILE A 89 -6.69 5.12 -1.47
N SER A 90 -7.36 4.57 -2.49
CA SER A 90 -7.22 3.15 -2.80
C SER A 90 -7.58 2.84 -4.26
N SER A 91 -7.10 1.70 -4.73
CA SER A 91 -7.50 1.10 -6.01
C SER A 91 -8.55 0.01 -5.83
N GLU A 92 -9.02 -0.27 -4.61
CA GLU A 92 -9.83 -1.45 -4.31
C GLU A 92 -11.23 -1.06 -3.82
N THR A 93 -12.21 -1.93 -4.02
CA THR A 93 -13.61 -1.62 -3.69
C THR A 93 -13.85 -1.40 -2.19
N TYR A 94 -13.03 -2.01 -1.33
CA TYR A 94 -13.15 -1.81 0.13
C TYR A 94 -12.91 -0.35 0.54
N GLY A 95 -12.22 0.46 -0.28
CA GLY A 95 -12.00 1.87 0.00
C GLY A 95 -13.30 2.67 0.07
N ASP A 96 -14.34 2.25 -0.67
CA ASP A 96 -15.68 2.86 -0.56
C ASP A 96 -16.29 2.62 0.81
N THR A 97 -16.31 1.35 1.25
CA THR A 97 -16.85 1.00 2.57
C THR A 97 -16.09 1.70 3.69
N LEU A 98 -14.75 1.81 3.58
CA LEU A 98 -13.92 2.48 4.57
C LEU A 98 -14.22 3.98 4.61
N ALA A 99 -14.31 4.64 3.45
CA ALA A 99 -14.61 6.06 3.37
C ALA A 99 -16.01 6.39 3.91
N ASP A 100 -17.01 5.58 3.54
CA ASP A 100 -18.39 5.73 4.02
C ASP A 100 -18.48 5.57 5.54
N TYR A 101 -17.81 4.56 6.11
CA TYR A 101 -17.81 4.33 7.56
C TYR A 101 -17.13 5.48 8.34
N LEU A 102 -16.03 6.00 7.79
CA LEU A 102 -15.26 7.07 8.42
C LEU A 102 -15.87 8.46 8.19
N GLY A 103 -16.80 8.59 7.23
CA GLY A 103 -17.37 9.89 6.84
C GLY A 103 -16.39 10.77 6.10
N VAL A 104 -15.48 10.18 5.31
CA VAL A 104 -14.38 10.87 4.60
C VAL A 104 -14.49 10.68 3.09
N LYS A 105 -13.68 11.41 2.31
CA LYS A 105 -13.69 11.25 0.84
C LYS A 105 -12.92 9.99 0.43
N HIS A 106 -13.40 9.29 -0.59
CA HIS A 106 -12.62 8.25 -1.27
C HIS A 106 -11.97 8.80 -2.54
N LEU A 107 -10.65 8.92 -2.54
CA LEU A 107 -9.83 9.21 -3.70
C LEU A 107 -9.50 7.90 -4.43
N LYS A 108 -10.41 7.46 -5.30
CA LYS A 108 -10.23 6.25 -6.12
C LYS A 108 -9.15 6.46 -7.17
N PHE A 109 -8.33 5.44 -7.38
CA PHE A 109 -7.33 5.45 -8.44
C PHE A 109 -7.21 4.09 -9.12
N ASP A 110 -7.28 4.06 -10.45
CA ASP A 110 -6.98 2.89 -11.29
C ASP A 110 -7.59 1.55 -10.83
N HIS A 111 -8.87 1.55 -10.43
CA HIS A 111 -9.52 0.36 -9.88
C HIS A 111 -9.50 -0.85 -10.84
N LYS A 112 -9.59 -0.59 -12.15
CA LYS A 112 -9.54 -1.62 -13.19
C LYS A 112 -8.12 -2.01 -13.60
N ARG A 113 -7.08 -1.37 -13.04
CA ARG A 113 -5.68 -1.53 -13.42
C ARG A 113 -5.45 -1.31 -14.92
N GLU A 114 -6.13 -0.31 -15.49
CA GLU A 114 -6.02 0.08 -16.90
C GLU A 114 -4.76 0.91 -17.14
N ILE A 115 -4.31 1.67 -16.13
CA ILE A 115 -3.09 2.48 -16.22
C ILE A 115 -1.85 1.61 -15.97
N THR A 116 -1.86 0.83 -14.89
CA THR A 116 -0.74 -0.06 -14.56
C THR A 116 -1.25 -1.50 -14.32
N PRO A 117 -1.33 -2.33 -15.38
CA PRO A 117 -1.86 -3.70 -15.30
C PRO A 117 -0.83 -4.67 -14.70
N ILE A 118 -0.56 -4.52 -13.40
CA ILE A 118 0.35 -5.39 -12.66
C ILE A 118 -0.12 -5.58 -11.23
N SER A 119 0.21 -6.74 -10.66
CA SER A 119 0.10 -7.01 -9.24
C SER A 119 1.42 -7.43 -8.64
N ALA A 120 1.54 -7.22 -7.33
CA ALA A 120 2.69 -7.68 -6.59
C ALA A 120 2.83 -9.21 -6.60
N THR A 121 1.74 -9.96 -6.78
CA THR A 121 1.78 -11.44 -6.95
C THR A 121 2.41 -11.80 -8.30
N GLU A 122 1.96 -11.20 -9.41
CA GLU A 122 2.57 -11.45 -10.73
C GLU A 122 4.07 -11.14 -10.76
N ILE A 123 4.50 -10.07 -10.08
CA ILE A 123 5.94 -9.76 -9.94
C ILE A 123 6.68 -10.85 -9.17
N ARG A 124 6.11 -11.37 -8.08
CA ARG A 124 6.78 -12.46 -7.32
C ARG A 124 6.84 -13.75 -8.14
N ASP A 125 5.81 -14.05 -8.91
CA ASP A 125 5.73 -15.27 -9.72
C ASP A 125 6.72 -15.25 -10.90
N ASN A 126 6.97 -14.07 -11.49
CA ASN A 126 7.98 -13.91 -12.55
C ASN A 126 8.58 -12.51 -12.59
N TYR A 127 9.48 -12.22 -11.65
CA TYR A 127 10.03 -10.86 -11.52
C TYR A 127 10.81 -10.43 -12.76
N LYS A 128 11.49 -11.36 -13.46
CA LYS A 128 12.26 -11.06 -14.68
C LYS A 128 11.38 -10.50 -15.78
N LYS A 129 10.20 -11.08 -16.00
CA LYS A 129 9.21 -10.58 -16.97
C LYS A 129 8.68 -9.20 -16.58
N HIS A 130 8.53 -8.95 -15.27
CA HIS A 130 7.88 -7.75 -14.74
C HIS A 130 8.85 -6.73 -14.14
N ILE A 131 10.16 -6.87 -14.37
CA ILE A 131 11.21 -6.07 -13.73
C ILE A 131 11.11 -4.57 -14.03
N HIS A 132 10.51 -4.20 -15.16
CA HIS A 132 10.27 -2.82 -15.56
C HIS A 132 9.22 -2.10 -14.70
N TYR A 133 8.41 -2.83 -13.92
CA TYR A 133 7.49 -2.27 -12.93
C TYR A 133 8.13 -2.04 -11.56
N LEU A 134 9.39 -2.42 -11.37
CA LEU A 134 10.10 -2.23 -10.10
C LEU A 134 10.94 -0.96 -10.16
N PRO A 135 10.95 -0.14 -9.09
CA PRO A 135 11.96 0.89 -8.91
C PRO A 135 13.37 0.28 -8.79
N ASP A 136 14.41 1.01 -9.19
CA ASP A 136 15.78 0.47 -9.23
C ASP A 136 16.26 -0.05 -7.87
N HIS A 137 15.96 0.68 -6.77
CA HIS A 137 16.32 0.25 -5.41
C HIS A 137 15.57 -1.02 -4.95
N VAL A 138 14.43 -1.34 -5.56
CA VAL A 138 13.68 -2.59 -5.31
C VAL A 138 14.25 -3.73 -6.16
N LYS A 139 14.69 -3.47 -7.39
CA LYS A 139 15.31 -4.49 -8.27
C LYS A 139 16.53 -5.15 -7.61
N VAL A 140 17.27 -4.41 -6.78
CA VAL A 140 18.44 -4.92 -6.04
C VAL A 140 18.10 -6.17 -5.22
N PHE A 141 16.93 -6.20 -4.56
CA PHE A 141 16.49 -7.37 -3.78
C PHE A 141 16.36 -8.61 -4.66
N PHE A 142 15.62 -8.50 -5.76
CA PHE A 142 15.38 -9.65 -6.66
C PHE A 142 16.66 -10.13 -7.35
N ASN A 143 17.57 -9.23 -7.71
CA ASN A 143 18.84 -9.61 -8.33
C ASN A 143 19.80 -10.29 -7.34
N ASN A 144 19.71 -9.97 -6.05
CA ASN A 144 20.55 -10.58 -5.01
C ASN A 144 19.98 -11.90 -4.48
N SER A 145 18.68 -12.12 -4.59
CA SER A 145 18.03 -13.40 -4.24
C SER A 145 18.34 -14.55 -5.21
N GLU A 146 19.06 -14.29 -6.32
CA GLU A 146 19.50 -15.32 -7.28
C GLU A 146 20.87 -15.96 -6.96
N LYS A 147 21.46 -15.65 -5.80
CA LYS A 147 22.69 -16.29 -5.31
C LYS A 147 22.39 -17.30 -4.22
#